data_AF-A0A2N5HXZ2-F1
#
_entry.id   AF-A0A2N5HXZ2-F1
#
_cell.length_a   1.000
_cell.length_b   1.000
_cell.length_c   1.000
_cell.angle_alpha   90.00
_cell.angle_beta   90.00
_cell.angle_gamma   90.00
#
_symmetry.space_group_name_H-M   'P 1'
#
loop_
_entity.id
_entity.type
_entity.pdbx_description
1 polymer ?
#
loop_
_entity_poly.entity_id
_entity_poly.type
_entity_poly.pdbx_seq_one_letter_code
_entity_poly.pdbx_strand_id
1 'polypeptide(L)' 'MSAPFHGLLKEIEIQRNDMVRLASETSLSNHMVIEASKRLDSLLNKYHVLSTQ' A
#
# COMPACT_ATOMS: atom_id res chain seq x y z
N MET A 1 -4.73 4.71 -24.31
CA MET A 1 -4.44 5.64 -23.19
C MET A 1 -3.94 4.80 -22.03
N SER A 2 -2.62 4.69 -21.88
CA SER A 2 -2.01 3.91 -20.79
C SER A 2 -2.08 4.75 -19.53
N ALA A 3 -2.93 4.37 -18.56
CA ALA A 3 -3.03 5.07 -17.30
C ALA A 3 -1.64 5.14 -16.64
N PRO A 4 -1.07 6.33 -16.40
CA PRO A 4 0.33 6.49 -15.97
C PRO A 4 0.63 5.91 -14.58
N PHE A 5 -0.38 5.35 -13.90
CA PHE A 5 -0.29 4.89 -12.52
C PHE A 5 -0.53 3.39 -12.34
N HIS A 6 -0.62 2.62 -13.43
CA HIS A 6 -0.93 1.18 -13.36
C HIS A 6 0.14 0.39 -12.57
N GLY A 7 1.40 0.84 -12.61
CA GLY A 7 2.47 0.26 -11.79
C GLY A 7 2.28 0.55 -10.30
N LEU A 8 1.99 1.81 -9.96
CA LEU A 8 1.84 2.25 -8.58
C LEU A 8 0.59 1.66 -7.91
N LEU A 9 -0.53 1.58 -8.64
CA LEU A 9 -1.74 0.89 -8.17
C LEU A 9 -1.50 -0.59 -7.91
N LYS A 10 -0.72 -1.26 -8.77
CA LYS A 10 -0.36 -2.66 -8.57
C LYS A 10 0.51 -2.84 -7.32
N GLU A 11 1.47 -1.95 -7.08
CA GLU A 11 2.27 -1.96 -5.85
C GLU A 11 1.42 -1.72 -4.59
N ILE A 12 0.48 -0.76 -4.63
CA ILE A 12 -0.47 -0.51 -3.55
C ILE A 12 -1.30 -1.77 -3.25
N GLU A 13 -1.78 -2.45 -4.29
CA GLU A 13 -2.64 -3.62 -4.13
C GLU A 13 -1.87 -4.83 -3.58
N ILE A 14 -0.65 -5.06 -4.04
CA ILE A 14 0.27 -6.07 -3.48
C ILE A 14 0.53 -5.78 -2.01
N GLN A 15 0.91 -4.54 -1.69
CA GLN A 15 1.27 -4.15 -0.33
C GLN A 15 0.07 -4.19 0.63
N ARG A 16 -1.14 -3.87 0.14
CA ARG A 16 -2.38 -4.04 0.89
C ARG A 16 -2.65 -5.51 1.17
N ASN A 17 -2.48 -6.39 0.19
CA ASN A 17 -2.67 -7.83 0.40
C ASN A 17 -1.66 -8.41 1.38
N ASP A 18 -0.39 -8.03 1.30
CA ASP A 18 0.62 -8.46 2.28
C ASP A 18 0.31 -7.93 3.68
N MET A 19 -0.14 -6.69 3.83
CA MET A 19 -0.58 -6.14 5.11
C MET A 19 -1.77 -6.92 5.67
N VAL A 20 -2.77 -7.22 4.86
CA VAL A 20 -3.97 -7.98 5.26
C VAL A 20 -3.60 -9.41 5.64
N ARG A 21 -2.70 -10.06 4.89
CA ARG A 21 -2.19 -11.40 5.22
C ARG A 21 -1.43 -11.38 6.55
N LEU A 22 -0.49 -10.44 6.71
CA LEU A 22 0.27 -10.26 7.96
C LEU A 22 -0.65 -9.94 9.15
N ALA A 23 -1.70 -9.15 8.96
CA ALA A 23 -2.68 -8.82 9.98
C ALA A 23 -3.67 -9.97 10.27
N SER A 24 -3.79 -10.93 9.36
CA SER A 24 -4.58 -12.15 9.57
C SER A 24 -3.77 -13.23 10.27
N GLU A 25 -2.47 -13.32 9.96
CA GLU A 25 -1.52 -14.28 10.55
C GLU A 25 -0.97 -13.80 11.89
N THR A 26 -0.95 -12.49 12.13
CA THR A 26 -0.42 -11.86 13.34
C THR A 26 -1.39 -10.80 13.87
N SER A 27 -1.12 -10.23 15.04
CA SER A 27 -1.95 -9.15 15.57
C SER A 27 -1.71 -7.84 14.81
N LEU A 28 -2.72 -6.98 14.68
CA LEU A 28 -2.61 -5.64 14.06
C LEU A 28 -1.53 -4.76 14.71
N SER A 29 -1.17 -5.05 15.97
CA SER A 29 -0.10 -4.40 16.72
C SER A 29 1.29 -4.95 16.41
N ASN A 30 1.42 -5.94 15.53
CA ASN A 30 2.70 -6.47 15.11
C ASN A 30 3.46 -5.39 14.34
N HIS A 31 4.73 -5.21 14.71
CA HIS A 31 5.63 -4.25 14.08
C HIS A 31 5.66 -4.40 12.56
N MET A 32 5.56 -5.63 12.05
CA MET A 32 5.51 -5.94 10.62
C MET A 32 4.27 -5.37 9.93
N VAL A 33 3.10 -5.44 10.58
CA VAL A 33 1.85 -4.89 10.07
C VAL A 33 1.89 -3.36 10.09
N ILE A 34 2.46 -2.77 11.14
CA ILE A 34 2.63 -1.31 11.26
C ILE A 34 3.60 -0.79 10.20
N GLU A 35 4.71 -1.48 9.94
CA GLU A 35 5.67 -1.10 8.90
C GLU A 35 5.05 -1.25 7.51
N ALA A 36 4.32 -2.34 7.26
CA ALA A 36 3.59 -2.55 6.02
C ALA A 36 2.53 -1.47 5.79
N SER A 37 1.79 -1.09 6.83
CA SER A 37 0.79 -0.01 6.81
C SER A 37 1.45 1.34 6.47
N LYS A 38 2.58 1.69 7.11
CA LYS A 38 3.32 2.93 6.79
C LYS A 38 3.81 2.97 5.34
N ARG A 39 4.26 1.85 4.80
CA ARG A 39 4.68 1.75 3.39
C ARG A 39 3.50 1.92 2.44
N LEU A 40 2.38 1.28 2.73
CA LEU A 40 1.14 1.42 1.96
C LEU A 40 0.64 2.88 1.96
N ASP A 41 0.68 3.53 3.13
CA ASP A 41 0.29 4.94 3.29
C ASP A 41 1.19 5.87 2.46
N SER A 42 2.50 5.62 2.44
CA SER A 42 3.43 6.37 1.59
C SER A 42 3.15 6.20 0.09
N LEU A 43 2.82 4.99 -0.36
CA LEU A 43 2.45 4.73 -1.75
C LEU A 43 1.11 5.40 -2.12
N LEU A 44 0.13 5.35 -1.23
CA LEU A 44 -1.17 6.02 -1.41
C LEU A 44 -1.00 7.54 -1.47
N ASN A 45 -0.15 8.12 -0.61
CA ASN A 45 0.16 9.55 -0.65
C ASN A 45 0.85 9.94 -1.96
N LYS A 46 1.80 9.13 -2.45
CA LYS A 46 2.40 9.35 -3.78
C LYS A 46 1.36 9.29 -4.90
N TYR A 47 0.47 8.31 -4.86
CA TYR A 47 -0.64 8.21 -5.82
C TYR A 47 -1.52 9.45 -5.76
N HIS A 48 -1.88 9.89 -4.56
CA HIS A 48 -2.75 11.03 -4.34
C HIS A 48 -2.12 12.31 -4.91
N VAL A 49 -0.84 12.57 -4.60
CA VAL A 49 -0.09 13.72 -5.13
C VAL A 49 -0.01 13.70 -6.65
N LEU A 50 0.22 12.52 -7.24
CA LEU A 50 0.30 12.38 -8.70
C LEU A 50 -1.07 12.44 -9.38
N SER A 51 -2.14 12.03 -8.70
CA SER A 51 -3.51 12.04 -9.21
C SER A 51 -4.23 13.38 -9.00
N THR A 52 -3.70 14.26 -8.15
CA THR A 52 -4.23 15.61 -7.90
C THR A 52 -3.49 16.71 -8.67
N GLN A 53 -2.57 16.34 -9.57
CA GLN A 53 -1.93 17.25 -10.54
C GLN A 53 -2.65 17.27 -11.89
#